data_AF-A0A1F5S7N2-F1
#
_entry.id   AF-A0A1F5S7N2-F1
#
_cell.length_a   1.000
_cell.length_b   1.000
_cell.length_c   1.000
_cell.angle_alpha   90.00
_cell.angle_beta   90.00
_cell.angle_gamma   90.00
#
_symmetry.space_group_name_H-M   'P 1'
#
loop_
_entity.id
_entity.type
_entity.pdbx_description
1 polymer ?
#
loop_
_entity_poly.entity_id
_entity_poly.type
_entity_poly.pdbx_seq_one_letter_code
_entity_poly.pdbx_strand_id
1 'polypeptide(L)'
;MGIEMPKFEAPKKNYLERRLEPPLPDKEKHKTKQEHFEQHPESVRRLFNPNIEYGKSGKEKVELKDGWTLEYTYETLSEQEINSYSTSNEIPESLKQDIEAGKFRRLVGLSIDNPSGNELDLMKDFEVRDIFFAIDNKNFHSSLAKNKVFCYFSPNSFLGIMTLLHEIGHTTVVQKIISDSDTLGGALKGLGTAVKQSTARKIYNSPYLHFFLPQKLNEFAGKNVLKEERDAWAVAVSALRGTLDAFNVSKEDLRDSIHKMPLTAYSERIRQL
;
A
#
# COMPACT_ATOMS: atom_id res chain seq x y z
N MET A 1 1.53 61.61 8.27
CA MET A 1 1.71 60.42 9.14
C MET A 1 1.31 59.20 8.33
N GLY A 2 2.27 58.43 7.85
CA GLY A 2 1.99 57.19 7.10
C GLY A 2 1.64 56.09 8.10
N ILE A 3 0.47 55.49 7.95
CA ILE A 3 0.07 54.32 8.72
C ILE A 3 0.82 53.13 8.10
N GLU A 4 1.85 52.63 8.79
CA GLU A 4 2.44 51.33 8.44
C GLU A 4 1.38 50.26 8.61
N MET A 5 0.99 49.62 7.51
CA MET A 5 0.19 48.42 7.58
C MET A 5 1.00 47.33 8.27
N PRO A 6 0.40 46.57 9.22
CA PRO A 6 1.08 45.44 9.83
C PRO A 6 1.54 44.49 8.73
N LYS A 7 2.84 44.15 8.73
CA LYS A 7 3.38 43.09 7.89
C LYS A 7 2.55 41.84 8.14
N PHE A 8 1.78 41.44 7.13
CA PHE A 8 1.07 40.18 7.14
C PHE A 8 2.13 39.08 7.20
N GLU A 9 2.40 38.53 8.39
CA GLU A 9 3.11 37.28 8.48
C GLU A 9 2.28 36.26 7.70
N ALA A 10 2.85 35.75 6.60
CA ALA A 10 2.21 34.72 5.80
C ALA A 10 1.72 33.61 6.75
N PRO A 11 0.43 33.23 6.66
CA PRO A 11 -0.11 32.20 7.54
C PRO A 11 0.80 30.98 7.47
N LYS A 12 1.27 30.54 8.64
CA LYS A 12 2.15 29.37 8.82
C LYS A 12 1.77 28.31 7.79
N LYS A 13 2.68 28.03 6.84
CA LYS A 13 2.64 26.91 5.89
C LYS A 13 1.72 25.80 6.40
N ASN A 14 0.63 25.54 5.68
CA ASN A 14 -0.50 24.70 6.10
C ASN A 14 0.02 23.42 6.79
N TYR A 15 -0.64 22.94 7.85
CA TYR A 15 -0.25 21.71 8.57
C TYR A 15 0.05 20.54 7.62
N LEU A 16 -0.69 20.47 6.51
CA LEU A 16 -0.51 19.53 5.43
C LEU A 16 0.88 19.64 4.79
N GLU A 17 1.32 20.84 4.42
CA GLU A 17 2.62 21.11 3.79
C GLU A 17 3.81 20.63 4.62
N ARG A 18 3.71 20.72 5.96
CA ARG A 18 4.75 20.22 6.88
C ARG A 18 4.83 18.69 6.94
N ARG A 19 3.79 18.01 6.45
CA ARG A 19 3.66 16.56 6.47
C ARG A 19 3.77 15.95 5.08
N LEU A 20 4.04 16.73 4.03
CA LEU A 20 4.27 16.19 2.70
C LEU A 20 5.72 15.75 2.56
N GLU A 21 5.94 14.63 1.87
CA GLU A 21 7.28 14.23 1.46
C GLU A 21 7.86 15.26 0.48
N PRO A 22 9.19 15.49 0.45
CA PRO A 22 9.80 16.42 -0.51
C PRO A 22 9.39 16.11 -1.95
N PRO A 23 9.22 17.13 -2.81
CA PRO A 23 8.86 16.88 -4.21
C PRO A 23 9.96 16.09 -4.92
N LEU A 24 9.55 15.21 -5.84
CA LEU A 24 10.48 14.53 -6.74
C LEU A 24 11.17 15.55 -7.67
N PRO A 25 12.46 15.35 -8.01
CA PRO A 25 13.08 16.05 -9.12
C PRO A 25 12.28 15.87 -10.42
N ASP A 26 12.26 16.88 -11.31
CA ASP A 26 11.44 16.82 -12.53
C ASP A 26 11.76 15.61 -13.44
N LYS A 27 13.02 15.15 -13.43
CA LYS A 27 13.46 13.94 -14.15
C LYS A 27 12.79 12.65 -13.64
N GLU A 28 12.26 12.66 -12.42
CA GLU A 28 11.62 11.50 -11.79
C GLU A 28 10.09 11.54 -11.91
N LYS A 29 9.49 12.71 -12.22
CA LYS A 29 8.03 12.88 -12.35
C LYS A 29 7.42 12.23 -13.59
N HIS A 30 8.22 12.03 -14.64
CA HIS A 30 7.75 11.53 -15.94
C HIS A 30 8.10 10.07 -16.21
N LYS A 31 8.55 9.35 -15.19
CA LYS A 31 8.96 7.95 -15.32
C LYS A 31 7.74 7.03 -15.39
N THR A 32 7.89 5.94 -16.14
CA THR A 32 6.93 4.84 -16.23
C THR A 32 6.87 4.06 -14.92
N LYS A 33 5.83 3.23 -14.74
CA LYS A 33 5.72 2.33 -13.58
C LYS A 33 6.93 1.39 -13.44
N GLN A 34 7.49 0.94 -14.56
CA GLN A 34 8.69 0.10 -14.59
C GLN A 34 9.92 0.87 -14.10
N GLU A 35 10.14 2.08 -14.61
CA GLU A 35 11.26 2.92 -14.17
C GLU A 35 11.15 3.35 -12.71
N HIS A 36 9.93 3.47 -12.19
CA HIS A 36 9.69 3.61 -10.75
C HIS A 36 10.11 2.35 -10.00
N PHE A 37 9.67 1.16 -10.43
CA PHE A 37 10.10 -0.09 -9.79
C PHE A 37 11.64 -0.23 -9.74
N GLU A 38 12.33 0.15 -10.81
CA GLU A 38 13.79 0.05 -10.91
C GLU A 38 14.56 1.01 -10.00
N GLN A 39 13.89 2.03 -9.44
CA GLN A 39 14.49 2.95 -8.47
C GLN A 39 14.55 2.38 -7.05
N HIS A 40 13.83 1.30 -6.76
CA HIS A 40 14.01 0.61 -5.50
C HIS A 40 15.44 0.05 -5.40
N PRO A 41 16.09 0.16 -4.24
CA PRO A 41 17.40 -0.45 -4.00
C PRO A 41 17.38 -1.93 -4.35
N GLU A 42 18.49 -2.44 -4.88
CA GLU A 42 18.62 -3.84 -5.28
C GLU A 42 18.32 -4.79 -4.11
N SER A 43 18.76 -4.43 -2.90
CA SER A 43 18.47 -5.15 -1.65
C SER A 43 16.96 -5.37 -1.42
N VAL A 44 16.12 -4.44 -1.87
CA VAL A 44 14.67 -4.46 -1.70
C VAL A 44 13.98 -5.18 -2.86
N ARG A 45 14.35 -4.88 -4.11
CA ARG A 45 13.60 -5.37 -5.29
C ARG A 45 14.06 -6.71 -5.86
N ARG A 46 15.26 -7.20 -5.51
CA ARG A 46 15.79 -8.44 -6.08
C ARG A 46 14.88 -9.63 -5.75
N LEU A 47 14.76 -10.55 -6.71
CA LEU A 47 14.07 -11.80 -6.49
C LEU A 47 14.94 -12.74 -5.66
N PHE A 48 14.33 -13.47 -4.73
CA PHE A 48 15.03 -14.50 -3.97
C PHE A 48 15.34 -15.72 -4.84
N ASN A 49 14.38 -16.14 -5.66
CA ASN A 49 14.54 -17.19 -6.65
C ASN A 49 14.05 -16.72 -8.05
N PRO A 50 14.93 -16.30 -8.96
CA PRO A 50 14.52 -15.81 -10.28
C PRO A 50 13.91 -16.89 -11.19
N ASN A 51 14.11 -18.16 -10.88
CA ASN A 51 13.67 -19.30 -11.71
C ASN A 51 12.46 -20.03 -11.11
N ILE A 52 11.72 -19.36 -10.22
CA ILE A 52 10.54 -19.97 -9.60
C ILE A 52 9.43 -20.22 -10.64
N GLU A 53 8.90 -21.44 -10.64
CA GLU A 53 7.76 -21.82 -11.47
C GLU A 53 6.56 -22.13 -10.57
N TYR A 54 5.54 -21.28 -10.62
CA TYR A 54 4.36 -21.42 -9.78
C TYR A 54 3.40 -22.48 -10.31
N GLY A 55 3.42 -23.67 -9.69
CA GLY A 55 2.49 -24.77 -9.95
C GLY A 55 1.06 -24.49 -9.46
N LYS A 56 0.24 -25.54 -9.38
CA LYS A 56 -1.13 -25.45 -8.84
C LYS A 56 -1.15 -25.17 -7.34
N SER A 57 -0.23 -25.77 -6.61
CA SER A 57 0.05 -25.45 -5.22
C SER A 57 1.52 -25.71 -4.96
N GLY A 58 2.06 -25.10 -3.92
CA GLY A 58 3.46 -25.23 -3.61
C GLY A 58 3.81 -24.60 -2.28
N LYS A 59 5.02 -24.93 -1.84
CA LYS A 59 5.63 -24.42 -0.62
C LYS A 59 7.05 -24.03 -0.98
N GLU A 60 7.34 -22.74 -0.89
CA GLU A 60 8.64 -22.19 -1.18
C GLU A 60 9.38 -21.90 0.11
N LYS A 61 10.65 -22.24 0.12
CA LYS A 61 11.55 -22.00 1.24
C LYS A 61 12.78 -21.27 0.72
N VAL A 62 13.04 -20.11 1.29
CA VAL A 62 14.16 -19.24 0.92
C VAL A 62 15.08 -19.13 2.13
N GLU A 63 16.33 -19.55 1.95
CA GLU A 63 17.38 -19.29 2.94
C GLU A 63 17.76 -17.80 2.92
N LEU A 64 17.71 -17.20 4.09
CA LEU A 64 18.10 -15.82 4.33
C LEU A 64 19.43 -15.77 5.08
N LYS A 65 19.95 -14.56 5.29
CA LYS A 65 21.22 -14.35 5.98
C LYS A 65 21.16 -14.92 7.41
N ASP A 66 22.31 -15.36 7.91
CA ASP A 66 22.51 -15.80 9.29
C ASP A 66 21.62 -16.99 9.70
N GLY A 67 21.20 -17.82 8.73
CA GLY A 67 20.40 -19.03 8.97
C GLY A 67 18.89 -18.78 9.15
N TRP A 68 18.43 -17.54 8.92
CA TRP A 68 17.01 -17.25 8.85
C TRP A 68 16.38 -17.90 7.62
N THR A 69 15.08 -18.15 7.67
CA THR A 69 14.34 -18.71 6.53
C THR A 69 13.05 -17.95 6.32
N LEU A 70 12.74 -17.61 5.08
CA LEU A 70 11.40 -17.22 4.66
C LEU A 70 10.68 -18.44 4.07
N GLU A 71 9.45 -18.67 4.50
CA GLU A 71 8.61 -19.73 3.99
C GLU A 71 7.26 -19.16 3.52
N TYR A 72 6.78 -19.60 2.36
CA TYR A 72 5.42 -19.30 1.95
C TYR A 72 4.76 -20.46 1.20
N THR A 73 3.48 -20.66 1.48
CA THR A 73 2.66 -21.71 0.88
C THR A 73 1.56 -21.08 0.05
N TYR A 74 1.28 -21.65 -1.12
CA TYR A 74 0.32 -21.10 -2.06
C TYR A 74 -0.49 -22.16 -2.78
N GLU A 75 -1.62 -21.73 -3.34
CA GLU A 75 -2.48 -22.57 -4.17
C GLU A 75 -3.24 -21.77 -5.24
N THR A 76 -3.73 -22.45 -6.27
CA THR A 76 -4.63 -21.91 -7.28
C THR A 76 -6.04 -21.81 -6.73
N LEU A 77 -6.81 -20.87 -7.27
CA LEU A 77 -8.23 -20.80 -7.03
C LEU A 77 -8.95 -22.00 -7.65
N SER A 78 -9.97 -22.50 -6.98
CA SER A 78 -10.90 -23.47 -7.56
C SER A 78 -11.76 -22.83 -8.65
N GLU A 79 -12.28 -23.65 -9.58
CA GLU A 79 -13.21 -23.18 -10.62
C GLU A 79 -14.44 -22.49 -10.03
N GLN A 80 -14.95 -22.99 -8.90
CA GLN A 80 -16.08 -22.40 -8.20
C GLN A 80 -15.76 -20.98 -7.69
N GLU A 81 -14.56 -20.78 -7.14
CA GLU A 81 -14.11 -19.45 -6.69
C GLU A 81 -13.92 -18.50 -7.88
N ILE A 82 -13.30 -18.97 -8.96
CA ILE A 82 -13.13 -18.18 -10.20
C ILE A 82 -14.50 -17.73 -10.72
N ASN A 83 -15.45 -18.66 -10.87
CA ASN A 83 -16.81 -18.36 -11.34
C ASN A 83 -17.54 -17.37 -10.42
N SER A 84 -17.34 -17.49 -9.10
CA SER A 84 -17.89 -16.53 -8.13
C SER A 84 -17.29 -15.13 -8.31
N TYR A 85 -16.02 -15.02 -8.71
CA TYR A 85 -15.37 -13.73 -8.95
C TYR A 85 -15.78 -13.10 -10.28
N SER A 86 -15.87 -13.90 -11.34
CA SER A 86 -16.31 -13.46 -12.67
C SER A 86 -17.70 -12.83 -12.66
N THR A 87 -18.61 -13.37 -11.85
CA THR A 87 -19.99 -12.89 -11.72
C THR A 87 -20.18 -11.77 -10.70
N SER A 88 -19.14 -11.42 -9.95
CA SER A 88 -19.21 -10.36 -8.93
C SER A 88 -19.24 -8.96 -9.55
N ASN A 89 -20.17 -8.11 -9.12
CA ASN A 89 -20.19 -6.69 -9.48
C ASN A 89 -19.17 -5.85 -8.70
N GLU A 90 -18.44 -6.46 -7.77
CA GLU A 90 -17.54 -5.77 -6.84
C GLU A 90 -16.08 -5.85 -7.28
N ILE A 91 -15.78 -6.71 -8.24
CA ILE A 91 -14.44 -6.90 -8.81
C ILE A 91 -14.41 -6.16 -10.15
N PRO A 92 -13.43 -5.26 -10.38
CA PRO A 92 -13.26 -4.61 -11.67
C PRO A 92 -13.05 -5.64 -12.79
N GLU A 93 -13.61 -5.36 -13.97
CA GLU A 93 -13.56 -6.29 -15.13
C GLU A 93 -12.14 -6.73 -15.49
N SER A 94 -11.16 -5.82 -15.42
CA SER A 94 -9.75 -6.14 -15.68
C SER A 94 -9.19 -7.17 -14.69
N LEU A 95 -9.59 -7.10 -13.42
CA LEU A 95 -9.15 -8.05 -12.39
C LEU A 95 -9.81 -9.41 -12.58
N LYS A 96 -11.07 -9.46 -13.05
CA LYS A 96 -11.73 -10.73 -13.39
C LYS A 96 -11.00 -11.48 -14.49
N GLN A 97 -10.65 -10.77 -15.57
CA GLN A 97 -9.90 -11.35 -16.69
C GLN A 97 -8.55 -11.92 -16.24
N ASP A 98 -7.85 -11.22 -15.33
CA ASP A 98 -6.59 -11.70 -14.78
C ASP A 98 -6.75 -12.94 -13.88
N ILE A 99 -7.83 -13.01 -13.10
CA ILE A 99 -8.18 -14.18 -12.28
C ILE A 99 -8.49 -15.39 -13.18
N GLU A 100 -9.35 -15.22 -14.18
CA GLU A 100 -9.73 -16.26 -15.14
C GLU A 100 -8.54 -16.77 -15.96
N ALA A 101 -7.60 -15.88 -16.28
CA ALA A 101 -6.35 -16.22 -16.96
C ALA A 101 -5.34 -16.95 -16.05
N GLY A 102 -5.66 -17.20 -14.78
CA GLY A 102 -4.81 -17.96 -13.86
C GLY A 102 -3.55 -17.21 -13.40
N LYS A 103 -3.56 -15.88 -13.48
CA LYS A 103 -2.39 -15.05 -13.12
C LYS A 103 -2.10 -15.01 -11.62
N PHE A 104 -3.04 -15.43 -10.79
CA PHE A 104 -2.94 -15.35 -9.34
C PHE A 104 -2.78 -16.71 -8.66
N ARG A 105 -2.13 -16.68 -7.49
CA ARG A 105 -2.19 -17.73 -6.47
C ARG A 105 -2.70 -17.14 -5.17
N ARG A 106 -3.49 -17.90 -4.42
CA ARG A 106 -3.82 -17.60 -3.04
C ARG A 106 -2.62 -17.93 -2.17
N LEU A 107 -2.22 -16.98 -1.34
CA LEU A 107 -1.25 -17.16 -0.28
C LEU A 107 -1.96 -17.82 0.91
N VAL A 108 -1.51 -19.01 1.29
CA VAL A 108 -2.08 -19.81 2.38
C VAL A 108 -1.30 -19.61 3.68
N GLY A 109 0.01 -19.40 3.57
CA GLY A 109 0.87 -19.13 4.71
C GLY A 109 2.09 -18.34 4.28
N LEU A 110 2.60 -17.49 5.18
CA LEU A 110 3.80 -16.70 5.01
C LEU A 110 4.44 -16.50 6.38
N SER A 111 5.61 -17.09 6.59
CA SER A 111 6.31 -16.99 7.85
C SER A 111 7.81 -16.81 7.67
N ILE A 112 8.44 -16.31 8.72
CA ILE A 112 9.89 -16.14 8.80
C ILE A 112 10.38 -16.87 10.05
N ASP A 113 11.22 -17.87 9.87
CA ASP A 113 11.85 -18.60 10.95
C ASP A 113 13.22 -18.01 11.27
N ASN A 114 13.47 -17.82 12.57
CA ASN A 114 14.81 -17.48 13.04
C ASN A 114 15.65 -18.75 13.29
N PRO A 115 16.99 -18.63 13.38
CA PRO A 115 17.87 -19.78 13.62
C PRO A 115 17.64 -20.48 14.96
N SER A 116 16.98 -19.81 15.91
CA SER A 116 16.62 -20.36 17.22
C SER A 116 15.30 -21.14 17.21
N GLY A 117 14.61 -21.22 16.06
CA GLY A 117 13.34 -21.94 15.90
C GLY A 117 12.10 -21.13 16.27
N ASN A 118 12.20 -19.82 16.47
CA ASN A 118 11.02 -18.97 16.63
C ASN A 118 10.48 -18.57 15.26
N GLU A 119 9.22 -18.92 15.01
CA GLU A 119 8.47 -18.54 13.82
C GLU A 119 7.79 -17.17 14.02
N LEU A 120 7.99 -16.29 13.05
CA LEU A 120 7.19 -15.08 12.86
C LEU A 120 6.20 -15.34 11.72
N ASP A 121 4.98 -15.74 12.07
CA ASP A 121 3.86 -15.82 11.12
C ASP A 121 3.41 -14.38 10.76
N LEU A 122 3.68 -13.99 9.51
CA LEU A 122 3.38 -12.66 8.99
C LEU A 122 1.90 -12.50 8.64
N MET A 123 1.07 -13.53 8.84
CA MET A 123 -0.35 -13.54 8.47
C MET A 123 -1.27 -13.66 9.69
N LYS A 124 -0.71 -14.07 10.83
CA LYS A 124 -1.44 -14.45 12.06
C LYS A 124 -2.44 -13.42 12.58
N ASP A 125 -2.06 -12.14 12.59
CA ASP A 125 -2.83 -11.08 13.26
C ASP A 125 -3.80 -10.37 12.32
N PHE A 126 -3.94 -10.85 11.07
CA PHE A 126 -4.72 -10.19 10.05
C PHE A 126 -6.05 -10.90 9.83
N GLU A 127 -7.16 -10.15 9.92
CA GLU A 127 -8.52 -10.67 9.62
C GLU A 127 -8.77 -10.89 8.11
N VAL A 128 -7.75 -10.69 7.27
CA VAL A 128 -7.86 -10.84 5.82
C VAL A 128 -8.05 -12.31 5.47
N ARG A 129 -9.16 -12.61 4.80
CA ARG A 129 -9.53 -14.00 4.49
C ARG A 129 -8.81 -14.55 3.26
N ASP A 130 -8.60 -13.70 2.25
CA ASP A 130 -7.99 -14.13 0.99
C ASP A 130 -6.94 -13.11 0.52
N ILE A 131 -5.71 -13.59 0.36
CA ILE A 131 -4.58 -12.81 -0.12
C ILE A 131 -4.06 -13.50 -1.37
N PHE A 132 -3.96 -12.75 -2.45
CA PHE A 132 -3.54 -13.25 -3.75
C PHE A 132 -2.30 -12.51 -4.21
N PHE A 133 -1.39 -13.25 -4.85
CA PHE A 133 -0.22 -12.68 -5.52
C PHE A 133 -0.16 -13.09 -6.99
N ALA A 134 0.28 -12.17 -7.85
CA ALA A 134 0.50 -12.48 -9.26
C ALA A 134 1.78 -13.30 -9.45
N ILE A 135 1.74 -14.25 -10.40
CA ILE A 135 2.87 -15.14 -10.70
C ILE A 135 3.82 -14.59 -11.78
N ASP A 136 3.42 -13.55 -12.51
CA ASP A 136 4.17 -13.03 -13.65
C ASP A 136 4.99 -11.76 -13.32
N ASN A 137 4.77 -11.12 -12.16
CA ASN A 137 5.44 -9.89 -11.70
C ASN A 137 5.47 -8.75 -12.74
N LYS A 138 4.56 -8.74 -13.73
CA LYS A 138 4.62 -7.78 -14.85
C LYS A 138 3.94 -6.45 -14.57
N ASN A 139 3.12 -6.39 -13.53
CA ASN A 139 2.33 -5.22 -13.20
C ASN A 139 2.60 -4.78 -11.78
N PHE A 140 2.99 -3.52 -11.59
CA PHE A 140 3.30 -2.99 -10.25
C PHE A 140 2.13 -2.23 -9.69
N HIS A 141 1.15 -2.96 -9.15
CA HIS A 141 0.04 -2.39 -8.41
C HIS A 141 -0.62 -3.44 -7.52
N SER A 142 -1.59 -2.98 -6.75
CA SER A 142 -2.39 -3.76 -5.83
C SER A 142 -3.84 -3.32 -5.94
N SER A 143 -4.75 -4.22 -5.58
CA SER A 143 -6.18 -3.95 -5.55
C SER A 143 -6.80 -4.57 -4.29
N LEU A 144 -7.68 -3.81 -3.65
CA LEU A 144 -8.46 -4.25 -2.50
C LEU A 144 -9.93 -4.42 -2.89
N ALA A 145 -10.49 -5.60 -2.64
CA ALA A 145 -11.89 -5.89 -2.88
C ALA A 145 -12.53 -6.58 -1.67
N LYS A 146 -13.34 -5.85 -0.88
CA LYS A 146 -14.19 -6.39 0.20
C LYS A 146 -13.47 -7.33 1.20
N ASN A 147 -12.25 -6.97 1.61
CA ASN A 147 -11.33 -7.74 2.47
C ASN A 147 -10.54 -8.84 1.76
N LYS A 148 -10.38 -8.72 0.44
CA LYS A 148 -9.44 -9.50 -0.35
C LYS A 148 -8.34 -8.60 -0.87
N VAL A 149 -7.11 -9.07 -0.78
CA VAL A 149 -5.92 -8.36 -1.26
C VAL A 149 -5.46 -9.05 -2.54
N PHE A 150 -5.40 -8.32 -3.63
CA PHE A 150 -4.76 -8.76 -4.88
C PHE A 150 -3.49 -7.96 -5.07
N CYS A 151 -2.34 -8.59 -4.82
CA CYS A 151 -1.04 -7.98 -5.03
C CYS A 151 -0.48 -8.47 -6.36
N TYR A 152 -0.08 -7.58 -7.27
CA TYR A 152 0.61 -8.01 -8.50
C TYR A 152 2.12 -8.24 -8.29
N PHE A 153 2.53 -8.42 -7.03
CA PHE A 153 3.88 -8.83 -6.66
C PHE A 153 3.84 -10.16 -5.94
N SER A 154 4.74 -11.04 -6.34
CA SER A 154 5.04 -12.27 -5.62
C SER A 154 5.81 -12.01 -4.31
N PRO A 155 5.59 -12.81 -3.25
CA PRO A 155 6.40 -12.77 -2.02
C PRO A 155 7.86 -13.21 -2.22
N ASN A 156 8.26 -13.55 -3.46
CA ASN A 156 9.63 -13.89 -3.85
C ASN A 156 10.59 -12.68 -3.92
N SER A 157 10.31 -11.60 -3.21
CA SER A 157 11.20 -10.45 -3.02
C SER A 157 10.82 -9.72 -1.74
N PHE A 158 11.75 -8.97 -1.16
CA PHE A 158 11.46 -8.16 0.02
C PHE A 158 10.41 -7.08 -0.29
N LEU A 159 10.51 -6.44 -1.47
CA LEU A 159 9.51 -5.49 -1.97
C LEU A 159 8.13 -6.12 -2.09
N GLY A 160 8.04 -7.36 -2.59
CA GLY A 160 6.78 -8.09 -2.72
C GLY A 160 6.12 -8.37 -1.37
N ILE A 161 6.90 -8.87 -0.39
CA ILE A 161 6.41 -9.07 0.99
C ILE A 161 5.95 -7.75 1.60
N MET A 162 6.77 -6.70 1.48
CA MET A 162 6.48 -5.39 2.04
C MET A 162 5.22 -4.77 1.42
N THR A 163 5.04 -4.90 0.10
CA THR A 163 3.85 -4.41 -0.61
C THR A 163 2.61 -5.19 -0.20
N LEU A 164 2.71 -6.51 -0.09
CA LEU A 164 1.62 -7.37 0.39
C LEU A 164 1.18 -6.97 1.80
N LEU A 165 2.12 -6.76 2.73
CA LEU A 165 1.82 -6.31 4.09
C LEU A 165 1.25 -4.89 4.14
N HIS A 166 1.64 -4.00 3.21
CA HIS A 166 1.04 -2.67 3.09
C HIS A 166 -0.44 -2.76 2.72
N GLU A 167 -0.80 -3.62 1.75
CA GLU A 167 -2.19 -3.83 1.35
C GLU A 167 -3.03 -4.49 2.45
N ILE A 168 -2.44 -5.43 3.18
CA ILE A 168 -3.06 -5.98 4.38
C ILE A 168 -3.26 -4.86 5.41
N GLY A 169 -2.28 -3.98 5.60
CA GLY A 169 -2.38 -2.81 6.46
C GLY A 169 -3.59 -1.93 6.14
N HIS A 170 -3.92 -1.73 4.86
CA HIS A 170 -5.15 -1.02 4.46
C HIS A 170 -6.42 -1.69 5.01
N THR A 171 -6.49 -3.02 5.05
CA THR A 171 -7.65 -3.72 5.63
C THR A 171 -7.79 -3.48 7.13
N THR A 172 -6.69 -3.58 7.88
CA THR A 172 -6.65 -3.38 9.33
C THR A 172 -6.96 -1.93 9.70
N VAL A 173 -6.40 -0.98 8.96
CA VAL A 173 -6.62 0.46 9.17
C VAL A 173 -8.07 0.85 8.84
N VAL A 174 -8.63 0.34 7.73
CA VAL A 174 -10.04 0.57 7.37
C VAL A 174 -10.98 -0.03 8.41
N GLN A 175 -10.72 -1.25 8.91
CA GLN A 175 -11.53 -1.85 9.98
C GLN A 175 -11.51 -1.01 11.27
N LYS A 176 -10.33 -0.51 11.68
CA LYS A 176 -10.18 0.33 12.86
C LYS A 176 -10.87 1.69 12.73
N ILE A 177 -10.88 2.27 11.53
CA ILE A 177 -11.58 3.55 11.27
C ILE A 177 -13.11 3.34 11.22
N ILE A 178 -13.58 2.19 10.77
CA ILE A 178 -15.01 1.83 10.80
C ILE A 178 -15.49 1.61 12.24
N SER A 179 -14.67 1.01 13.11
CA SER A 179 -15.00 0.83 14.53
C SER A 179 -14.93 2.15 15.31
N ASP A 180 -13.94 2.99 15.04
CA ASP A 180 -13.75 4.30 15.67
C ASP A 180 -14.61 5.38 15.01
N SER A 181 -15.87 5.09 14.72
CA SER A 181 -16.85 6.04 14.16
C SER A 181 -17.24 7.16 15.16
N ASP A 182 -16.24 7.78 15.78
CA ASP A 182 -16.33 9.15 16.26
C ASP A 182 -16.54 10.05 15.05
N THR A 183 -17.81 10.38 14.87
CA THR A 183 -18.30 11.39 13.95
C THR A 183 -17.33 12.55 13.82
N LEU A 184 -16.96 12.80 12.57
CA LEU A 184 -16.14 13.88 12.06
C LEU A 184 -16.85 15.25 12.17
N GLY A 185 -17.59 15.46 13.27
CA GLY A 185 -18.58 16.51 13.47
C GLY A 185 -18.02 17.86 13.93
N GLY A 186 -16.69 18.03 13.99
CA GLY A 186 -16.10 19.30 14.42
C GLY A 186 -15.96 20.31 13.28
N ALA A 187 -15.26 19.94 12.22
CA ALA A 187 -14.83 20.89 11.18
C ALA A 187 -15.85 21.10 10.04
N LEU A 188 -16.77 20.14 9.83
CA LEU A 188 -17.77 20.17 8.76
C LEU A 188 -19.21 20.43 9.26
N LYS A 189 -19.39 20.72 10.55
CA LYS A 189 -20.70 21.07 11.13
C LYS A 189 -21.36 22.26 10.42
N GLY A 190 -20.57 23.17 9.83
CA GLY A 190 -21.06 24.29 9.02
C GLY A 190 -21.53 23.92 7.59
N LEU A 191 -21.28 22.70 7.12
CA LEU A 191 -21.61 22.22 5.77
C LEU A 191 -22.59 21.03 5.77
N GLY A 192 -23.14 20.66 6.93
CA GLY A 192 -24.24 19.68 7.06
C GLY A 192 -23.93 18.25 6.63
N THR A 193 -22.69 17.90 6.29
CA THR A 193 -22.36 16.62 5.64
C THR A 193 -21.29 15.85 6.42
N ALA A 194 -21.65 14.66 6.90
CA ALA A 194 -20.70 13.68 7.40
C ALA A 194 -19.98 13.05 6.20
N VAL A 195 -18.69 13.37 6.02
CA VAL A 195 -17.87 12.80 4.93
C VAL A 195 -17.24 11.50 5.42
N LYS A 196 -17.70 10.36 4.90
CA LYS A 196 -17.12 9.03 5.16
C LYS A 196 -15.71 8.93 4.55
N GLN A 197 -14.84 8.06 5.06
CA GLN A 197 -13.51 7.80 4.48
C GLN A 197 -13.58 7.37 3.01
N SER A 198 -14.58 6.57 2.65
CA SER A 198 -14.86 6.23 1.24
C SER A 198 -15.16 7.46 0.38
N THR A 199 -15.72 8.52 0.97
CA THR A 199 -15.89 9.82 0.31
C THR A 199 -14.56 10.58 0.19
N ALA A 200 -13.70 10.54 1.21
CA ALA A 200 -12.35 11.14 1.11
C ALA A 200 -11.52 10.51 -0.03
N ARG A 201 -11.51 9.17 -0.14
CA ARG A 201 -10.81 8.46 -1.23
C ARG A 201 -11.41 8.80 -2.60
N LYS A 202 -12.74 8.93 -2.71
CA LYS A 202 -13.44 9.36 -3.95
C LYS A 202 -13.09 10.79 -4.36
N ILE A 203 -13.08 11.72 -3.40
CA ILE A 203 -12.68 13.12 -3.64
C ILE A 203 -11.23 13.15 -4.11
N TYR A 204 -10.34 12.51 -3.35
CA TYR A 204 -8.93 12.45 -3.64
C TYR A 204 -8.66 11.87 -5.03
N ASN A 205 -9.29 10.74 -5.36
CA ASN A 205 -9.09 10.04 -6.63
C ASN A 205 -9.75 10.72 -7.84
N SER A 206 -10.64 11.68 -7.64
CA SER A 206 -11.35 12.31 -8.75
C SER A 206 -10.47 13.30 -9.53
N PRO A 207 -10.40 13.17 -10.87
CA PRO A 207 -9.70 14.13 -11.71
C PRO A 207 -10.45 15.47 -11.85
N TYR A 208 -11.70 15.57 -11.38
CA TYR A 208 -12.52 16.78 -11.61
C TYR A 208 -13.13 17.35 -10.32
N LEU A 209 -13.49 16.52 -9.34
CA LEU A 209 -14.22 17.01 -8.15
C LEU A 209 -13.43 18.05 -7.37
N HIS A 210 -12.10 17.98 -7.37
CA HIS A 210 -11.26 18.93 -6.65
C HIS A 210 -11.41 20.37 -7.15
N PHE A 211 -11.77 20.60 -8.43
CA PHE A 211 -12.03 21.95 -8.95
C PHE A 211 -13.34 22.56 -8.46
N PHE A 212 -14.31 21.73 -8.06
CA PHE A 212 -15.66 22.17 -7.69
C PHE A 212 -15.91 22.14 -6.19
N LEU A 213 -14.99 21.55 -5.41
CA LEU A 213 -15.12 21.42 -3.97
C LEU A 213 -14.38 22.56 -3.24
N PRO A 214 -14.89 23.01 -2.09
CA PRO A 214 -14.16 23.94 -1.23
C PRO A 214 -12.77 23.40 -0.88
N GLN A 215 -11.74 24.26 -0.89
CA GLN A 215 -10.35 23.90 -0.58
C GLN A 215 -10.20 23.10 0.73
N LYS A 216 -10.97 23.45 1.76
CA LYS A 216 -10.98 22.73 3.05
C LYS A 216 -11.37 21.25 2.90
N LEU A 217 -12.25 20.91 1.96
CA LEU A 217 -12.64 19.52 1.67
C LEU A 217 -11.54 18.77 0.91
N ASN A 218 -10.84 19.43 -0.02
CA ASN A 218 -9.68 18.85 -0.70
C ASN A 218 -8.54 18.58 0.28
N GLU A 219 -8.19 19.57 1.12
CA GLU A 219 -7.18 19.42 2.18
C GLU A 219 -7.54 18.31 3.17
N PHE A 220 -8.82 18.22 3.54
CA PHE A 220 -9.32 17.15 4.37
C PHE A 220 -9.14 15.78 3.69
N ALA A 221 -9.56 15.64 2.43
CA ALA A 221 -9.42 14.39 1.69
C ALA A 221 -7.94 13.97 1.58
N GLY A 222 -7.06 14.89 1.18
CA GLY A 222 -5.62 14.65 1.07
C GLY A 222 -4.98 14.25 2.40
N LYS A 223 -5.31 14.93 3.50
CA LYS A 223 -4.79 14.58 4.84
C LYS A 223 -5.16 13.17 5.26
N ASN A 224 -6.41 12.76 5.02
CA ASN A 224 -6.88 11.44 5.45
C ASN A 224 -6.28 10.33 4.60
N VAL A 225 -6.22 10.50 3.27
CA VAL A 225 -5.58 9.50 2.40
C VAL A 225 -4.10 9.38 2.77
N LEU A 226 -3.36 10.48 2.94
CA LEU A 226 -1.94 10.40 3.33
C LEU A 226 -1.73 9.75 4.71
N LYS A 227 -2.65 9.95 5.65
CA LYS A 227 -2.60 9.27 6.96
C LYS A 227 -2.83 7.77 6.79
N GLU A 228 -3.88 7.38 6.06
CA GLU A 228 -4.23 5.98 5.78
C GLU A 228 -3.05 5.24 5.13
N GLU A 229 -2.42 5.82 4.11
CA GLU A 229 -1.24 5.25 3.47
C GLU A 229 -0.08 5.06 4.44
N ARG A 230 0.20 6.04 5.29
CA ARG A 230 1.27 5.95 6.30
C ARG A 230 0.99 4.90 7.35
N ASP A 231 -0.24 4.82 7.82
CA ASP A 231 -0.65 3.83 8.82
C ASP A 231 -0.52 2.41 8.23
N ALA A 232 -0.92 2.22 6.95
CA ALA A 232 -0.74 0.96 6.23
C ALA A 232 0.75 0.58 6.05
N TRP A 233 1.60 1.53 5.67
CA TRP A 233 3.06 1.30 5.64
C TRP A 233 3.64 1.00 7.02
N ALA A 234 3.13 1.63 8.09
CA ALA A 234 3.60 1.38 9.45
C ALA A 234 3.30 -0.07 9.90
N VAL A 235 2.18 -0.66 9.47
CA VAL A 235 1.88 -2.08 9.68
C VAL A 235 2.96 -2.95 9.04
N ALA A 236 3.26 -2.73 7.75
CA ALA A 236 4.29 -3.48 7.03
C ALA A 236 5.68 -3.35 7.67
N VAL A 237 6.09 -2.13 8.02
CA VAL A 237 7.36 -1.87 8.69
C VAL A 237 7.41 -2.53 10.07
N SER A 238 6.33 -2.49 10.84
CA SER A 238 6.29 -3.09 12.17
C SER A 238 6.46 -4.60 12.11
N ALA A 239 5.87 -5.27 11.12
CA ALA A 239 6.02 -6.70 10.90
C ALA A 239 7.45 -7.09 10.50
N LEU A 240 8.11 -6.30 9.66
CA LEU A 240 9.44 -6.63 9.11
C LEU A 240 10.63 -6.02 9.87
N ARG A 241 10.42 -5.10 10.82
CA ARG A 241 11.50 -4.35 11.48
C ARG A 241 12.59 -5.24 12.11
N GLY A 242 12.20 -6.41 12.62
CA GLY A 242 13.10 -7.35 13.29
C GLY A 242 13.85 -8.28 12.34
N THR A 243 13.50 -8.26 11.05
CA THR A 243 14.02 -9.20 10.04
C THR A 243 14.82 -8.51 8.94
N LEU A 244 14.95 -7.17 8.97
CA LEU A 244 15.66 -6.39 7.94
C LEU A 244 17.09 -6.90 7.67
N ASP A 245 17.85 -7.19 8.73
CA ASP A 245 19.21 -7.69 8.61
C ASP A 245 19.26 -9.08 7.95
N ALA A 246 18.27 -9.94 8.22
CA ALA A 246 18.13 -11.26 7.60
C ALA A 246 17.91 -11.15 6.07
N PHE A 247 17.15 -10.14 5.63
CA PHE A 247 16.95 -9.83 4.22
C PHE A 247 18.11 -9.06 3.58
N ASN A 248 19.11 -8.64 4.37
CA ASN A 248 20.18 -7.74 3.95
C ASN A 248 19.62 -6.41 3.39
N VAL A 249 18.61 -5.87 4.08
CA VAL A 249 17.97 -4.59 3.76
C VAL A 249 18.32 -3.58 4.85
N SER A 250 18.86 -2.42 4.47
CA SER A 250 19.12 -1.36 5.45
C SER A 250 17.85 -0.58 5.79
N LYS A 251 17.83 0.07 6.96
CA LYS A 251 16.73 0.99 7.32
C LYS A 251 16.59 2.15 6.33
N GLU A 252 17.70 2.56 5.72
CA GLU A 252 17.72 3.63 4.72
C GLU A 252 17.08 3.16 3.41
N ASP A 253 17.43 1.96 2.92
CA ASP A 253 16.82 1.37 1.71
C ASP A 253 15.30 1.19 1.86
N LEU A 254 14.88 0.73 3.04
CA LEU A 254 13.46 0.60 3.40
C LEU A 254 12.77 1.96 3.39
N ARG A 255 13.36 2.95 4.06
CA ARG A 255 12.82 4.31 4.13
C ARG A 255 12.69 4.91 2.73
N ASP A 256 13.70 4.77 1.89
CA ASP A 256 13.72 5.28 0.54
C ASP A 256 12.63 4.63 -0.32
N SER A 257 12.48 3.31 -0.21
CA SER A 257 11.44 2.55 -0.91
C SER A 257 10.02 2.98 -0.56
N ILE A 258 9.79 3.51 0.64
CA ILE A 258 8.46 3.96 1.10
C ILE A 258 8.26 5.47 0.88
N HIS A 259 9.25 6.29 1.24
CA HIS A 259 9.08 7.74 1.27
C HIS A 259 9.32 8.38 -0.10
N LYS A 260 10.40 8.01 -0.80
CA LYS A 260 10.76 8.67 -2.06
C LYS A 260 9.75 8.41 -3.16
N MET A 261 9.16 7.22 -3.18
CA MET A 261 8.23 6.85 -4.25
C MET A 261 6.77 6.88 -3.82
N PRO A 262 6.23 5.88 -3.09
CA PRO A 262 4.78 5.78 -2.90
C PRO A 262 4.23 6.97 -2.13
N LEU A 263 4.81 7.36 -0.98
CA LEU A 263 4.31 8.51 -0.21
C LEU A 263 4.52 9.87 -0.90
N THR A 264 5.57 10.01 -1.72
CA THR A 264 5.78 11.23 -2.48
C THR A 264 4.75 11.39 -3.60
N ALA A 265 4.32 10.30 -4.25
CA ALA A 265 3.24 10.36 -5.23
C ALA A 265 1.94 10.91 -4.63
N TYR A 266 1.60 10.49 -3.40
CA TYR A 266 0.48 11.08 -2.67
C TYR A 266 0.72 12.56 -2.34
N SER A 267 1.92 12.90 -1.90
CA SER A 267 2.29 14.27 -1.57
C SER A 267 2.23 15.23 -2.76
N GLU A 268 2.70 14.81 -3.93
CA GLU A 268 2.63 15.59 -5.18
C GLU A 268 1.19 15.82 -5.62
N ARG A 269 0.35 14.79 -5.58
CA ARG A 269 -1.07 14.96 -5.91
C ARG A 269 -1.76 15.93 -4.94
N ILE A 270 -1.45 15.85 -3.65
CA ILE A 270 -1.99 16.80 -2.66
C ILE A 270 -1.57 18.25 -2.97
N ARG A 271 -0.37 18.49 -3.50
CA ARG A 271 0.07 19.84 -3.92
C ARG A 271 -0.71 20.38 -5.13
N GLN A 272 -1.37 19.51 -5.89
CA GLN A 272 -2.14 19.86 -7.09
C GLN A 272 -3.64 20.05 -6.80
N LEU A 273 -4.12 19.69 -5.60
CA LEU A 273 -5.51 19.83 -5.15
C LEU A 273 -5.85 21.23 -4.61
#